data_AF-A0A8B8AIU0-F1
#
_entry.id   AF-A0A8B8AIU0-F1
#
_cell.length_a   1.000
_cell.length_b   1.000
_cell.length_c   1.000
_cell.angle_alpha   90.00
_cell.angle_beta   90.00
_cell.angle_gamma   90.00
#
_symmetry.space_group_name_H-M   'P 1'
#
loop_
_entity.id
_entity.type
_entity.pdbx_description
1 polymer ?
#
loop_
_entity_poly.entity_id
_entity_poly.type
_entity_poly.pdbx_seq_one_letter_code
_entity_poly.pdbx_strand_id
1 'polypeptide(L)'
;MIVGLAYLLGVMVLRISGEEDIGTQPEWCNDGYMGVFCENRCPFPYYGDQCKQKCKCRREECDHVTGCPPPADTCPVGFIGTYCETSCKYPNYGEGCQQKCMCSKLRCNSSTGCVVKTNLKSAGLQIRKDTTSAQNTINGSFEAQQEYSTRIQAYNIKKTHGYIQGISELNQNWNV
;
A
#
# COMPACT_ATOMS: atom_id res chain seq x y z
N MET A 1 35.64 20.70 20.82
CA MET A 1 35.56 22.08 21.35
C MET A 1 35.11 21.98 22.80
N ILE A 2 35.99 22.29 23.76
CA ILE A 2 35.68 22.26 25.20
C ILE A 2 35.38 23.69 25.63
N VAL A 3 34.16 23.96 26.12
CA VAL A 3 33.78 25.30 26.60
C VAL A 3 33.11 25.14 27.97
N GLY A 4 33.89 25.39 29.02
CA GLY A 4 33.41 25.57 30.41
C GLY A 4 33.95 24.56 31.42
N LEU A 5 34.87 25.01 32.27
CA LEU A 5 35.23 24.35 33.52
C LEU A 5 34.45 25.04 34.65
N ALA A 6 33.64 24.30 35.41
CA ALA A 6 33.00 24.82 36.61
C ALA A 6 33.42 23.98 37.82
N TYR A 7 34.02 24.63 38.82
CA TYR A 7 34.38 24.01 40.10
C TYR A 7 33.24 24.24 41.09
N LEU A 8 32.48 23.19 41.41
CA LEU A 8 31.51 23.21 42.50
C LEU A 8 31.98 22.20 43.55
N LEU A 9 32.16 22.66 44.79
CA LEU A 9 32.52 21.84 45.96
C LEU A 9 33.80 21.02 45.80
N GLY A 10 34.82 21.56 45.11
CA GLY A 10 36.13 20.93 44.98
C GLY A 10 36.17 19.69 44.07
N VAL A 11 35.06 19.35 43.41
CA VAL A 11 35.01 18.27 42.42
C VAL A 11 35.05 18.89 41.02
N MET A 12 35.96 18.39 40.18
CA MET A 12 36.05 18.78 38.78
C MET A 12 34.86 18.16 38.04
N VAL A 13 33.81 18.94 37.81
CA VAL A 13 32.64 18.46 37.06
C VAL A 13 32.91 18.71 35.58
N LEU A 14 33.27 17.65 34.86
CA LEU A 14 33.21 17.66 33.40
C LEU A 14 31.74 17.72 33.00
N ARG A 15 31.27 18.91 32.63
CA ARG A 15 30.03 19.06 31.87
C ARG A 15 30.30 18.48 30.48
N ILE A 16 30.08 17.19 30.32
CA ILE A 16 29.77 16.64 29.01
C ILE A 16 28.37 17.16 28.74
N SER A 17 28.23 18.21 27.94
CA SER A 17 26.96 18.49 27.27
C SER A 17 26.71 17.30 26.35
N GLY A 18 26.13 16.24 26.91
CA GLY A 18 25.34 15.31 26.15
C GLY A 18 24.09 16.06 25.75
N GLU A 19 24.18 16.87 24.70
CA GLU A 19 23.05 16.99 23.82
C GLU A 19 22.76 15.55 23.39
N GLU A 20 21.59 15.01 23.76
CA GLU A 20 21.02 13.89 23.02
C GLU A 20 20.72 14.40 21.61
N ASP A 21 21.77 14.53 20.81
CA ASP A 21 21.69 14.74 19.39
C ASP A 21 20.99 13.50 18.82
N ILE A 22 19.73 13.66 18.47
CA ILE A 22 18.99 12.72 17.64
C ILE A 22 19.77 12.59 16.32
N GLY A 23 20.68 11.62 16.24
CA GLY A 23 21.32 11.20 15.00
C GLY A 23 22.51 12.04 14.53
N THR A 24 23.67 11.87 15.16
CA THR A 24 24.95 12.11 14.48
C THR A 24 25.10 11.09 13.34
N GLN A 25 24.54 11.42 12.17
CA GLN A 25 24.75 10.64 10.95
C GLN A 25 26.18 10.90 10.42
N PRO A 26 26.93 9.85 10.05
CA PRO A 26 28.23 10.04 9.41
C PRO A 26 28.10 10.71 8.03
N GLU A 27 28.95 11.71 7.75
CA GLU A 27 28.98 12.50 6.49
C GLU A 27 29.24 11.67 5.21
N TRP A 28 29.60 10.40 5.35
CA TRP A 28 29.93 9.51 4.24
C TRP A 28 28.77 8.60 3.81
N CYS A 29 27.62 8.61 4.50
CA CYS A 29 26.46 7.87 4.06
C CYS A 29 25.83 8.49 2.81
N ASN A 30 25.40 7.63 1.88
CA ASN A 30 24.56 8.06 0.77
C ASN A 30 23.23 8.62 1.29
N ASP A 31 22.65 9.54 0.53
CA ASP A 31 21.33 10.12 0.78
C ASP A 31 20.29 9.05 1.12
N GLY A 32 19.50 9.31 2.15
CA GLY A 32 18.46 8.40 2.58
C GLY A 32 18.91 7.23 3.46
N TYR A 33 20.18 7.18 3.87
CA TYR A 33 20.72 6.16 4.75
C TYR A 33 21.48 6.76 5.93
N MET A 34 21.48 6.06 7.05
CA MET A 34 22.17 6.42 8.28
C MET A 34 22.64 5.18 9.05
N GLY A 35 23.35 5.40 10.16
CA GLY A 35 23.97 4.34 10.97
C GLY A 35 25.48 4.34 10.80
N VAL A 36 26.17 3.64 11.70
CA VAL A 36 27.63 3.55 11.70
C VAL A 36 28.15 2.87 10.43
N PHE A 37 27.33 2.04 9.77
CA PHE A 37 27.64 1.36 8.53
C PHE A 37 26.69 1.73 7.37
N CYS A 38 25.93 2.83 7.51
CA CYS A 38 24.88 3.25 6.57
C CYS A 38 23.85 2.16 6.25
N GLU A 39 23.57 1.30 7.22
CA GLU A 39 22.72 0.13 7.09
C GLU A 39 21.22 0.44 7.27
N ASN A 40 20.90 1.58 7.90
CA ASN A 40 19.54 1.98 8.20
C ASN A 40 19.05 3.00 7.17
N ARG A 41 17.82 2.84 6.68
CA ARG A 41 17.17 3.90 5.91
C ARG A 41 16.82 5.07 6.84
N CYS A 42 16.68 6.27 6.27
CA CYS A 42 16.17 7.40 7.04
C CYS A 42 14.82 7.03 7.69
N PRO A 43 14.68 7.25 9.01
CA PRO A 43 13.44 6.94 9.70
C PRO A 43 12.36 7.95 9.31
N PHE A 44 11.17 7.48 8.93
CA PHE A 44 10.03 8.36 8.70
C PHE A 44 9.80 9.26 9.94
N PRO A 45 9.65 10.59 9.78
CA PRO A 45 9.31 11.30 8.55
C PRO A 45 10.50 11.88 7.77
N TYR A 46 11.73 11.41 8.00
CA TYR A 46 12.94 12.00 7.44
C TYR A 46 13.42 11.32 6.15
N TYR A 47 14.10 12.09 5.30
CA TYR A 47 14.67 11.62 4.03
C TYR A 47 15.85 12.49 3.56
N GLY A 48 16.50 12.06 2.49
CA GLY A 48 17.54 12.82 1.78
C GLY A 48 18.89 12.85 2.49
N ASP A 49 19.75 13.79 2.10
CA ASP A 49 21.06 13.98 2.72
C ASP A 49 20.94 14.17 4.24
N GLN A 50 21.74 13.39 4.96
CA GLN A 50 21.78 13.37 6.42
C GLN A 50 20.43 13.18 7.13
N CYS A 51 19.41 12.64 6.45
CA CYS A 51 18.03 12.57 6.95
C CYS A 51 17.51 13.92 7.47
N LYS A 52 17.97 15.04 6.89
CA LYS A 52 17.60 16.39 7.36
C LYS A 52 16.27 16.88 6.80
N GLN A 53 15.83 16.29 5.69
CA GLN A 53 14.59 16.70 5.03
C GLN A 53 13.41 15.93 5.61
N LYS A 54 12.23 16.54 5.64
CA LYS A 54 11.03 15.97 6.26
C LYS A 54 9.91 15.81 5.25
N CYS A 55 9.44 14.58 5.08
CA CYS A 55 8.30 14.24 4.24
C CYS A 55 7.03 14.92 4.75
N LYS A 56 6.28 15.50 3.81
CA LYS A 56 4.95 16.07 4.05
C LYS A 56 3.82 15.11 3.66
N CYS A 57 4.12 14.14 2.80
CA CYS A 57 3.26 13.06 2.36
C CYS A 57 3.13 11.94 3.41
N ARG A 58 2.40 10.89 3.04
CA ARG A 58 2.20 9.71 3.88
C ARG A 58 3.46 8.84 3.95
N ARG A 59 3.52 8.00 4.98
CA ARG A 59 4.65 7.08 5.19
C ARG A 59 4.88 6.17 3.99
N GLU A 60 3.81 5.67 3.38
CA GLU A 60 3.86 4.72 2.28
C GLU A 60 4.35 5.36 0.97
N GLU A 61 4.30 6.69 0.88
CA GLU A 61 4.70 7.48 -0.30
C GLU A 61 6.06 8.17 -0.10
N CYS A 62 6.51 8.30 1.14
CA CYS A 62 7.77 8.92 1.49
C CYS A 62 8.93 7.97 1.16
N ASP A 63 9.61 8.23 0.07
CA ASP A 63 10.87 7.58 -0.26
C ASP A 63 11.99 8.14 0.63
N HIS A 64 12.84 7.27 1.17
CA HIS A 64 13.88 7.68 2.11
C HIS A 64 14.99 8.51 1.44
N VAL A 65 15.17 8.42 0.11
CA VAL A 65 16.17 9.19 -0.63
C VAL A 65 15.57 10.48 -1.18
N THR A 66 14.46 10.36 -1.90
CA THR A 66 13.86 11.44 -2.71
C THR A 66 12.72 12.17 -2.00
N GLY A 67 12.18 11.58 -0.94
CA GLY A 67 11.10 12.17 -0.15
C GLY A 67 9.74 11.92 -0.76
N CYS A 68 8.93 12.97 -0.83
CA CYS A 68 7.59 12.87 -1.36
C CYS A 68 7.59 12.84 -2.89
N PRO A 69 6.66 12.11 -3.52
CA PRO A 69 6.46 12.21 -4.95
C PRO A 69 6.18 13.67 -5.35
N PRO A 70 6.45 14.04 -6.61
CA PRO A 70 6.09 15.36 -7.11
C PRO A 70 4.60 15.63 -6.86
N PRO A 71 4.17 16.90 -6.79
CA PRO A 71 2.77 17.25 -6.62
C PRO A 71 1.94 16.45 -7.62
N ALA A 72 1.05 15.60 -7.11
CA ALA A 72 0.26 14.74 -7.98
C ALA A 72 -0.93 15.54 -8.50
N ASP A 73 -1.19 15.45 -9.80
CA ASP A 73 -2.45 15.96 -10.38
C ASP A 73 -3.66 15.26 -9.75
N THR A 74 -3.47 14.01 -9.30
CA THR A 74 -4.49 13.21 -8.61
C THR A 74 -3.89 12.42 -7.45
N CYS A 75 -4.45 12.58 -6.25
CA CYS A 75 -4.08 11.79 -5.07
C CYS A 75 -4.70 10.39 -5.08
N PRO A 76 -4.09 9.42 -4.37
CA PRO A 76 -4.73 8.12 -4.15
C PRO A 76 -6.12 8.28 -3.51
N VAL A 77 -7.01 7.34 -3.83
CA VAL A 77 -8.42 7.38 -3.40
C VAL A 77 -8.50 7.51 -1.88
N GLY A 78 -9.23 8.54 -1.42
CA GLY A 78 -9.41 8.85 0.00
C GLY A 78 -8.43 9.86 0.58
N PHE A 79 -7.61 10.51 -0.25
CA PHE A 79 -6.64 11.53 0.15
C PHE A 79 -6.67 12.76 -0.76
N ILE A 80 -6.25 13.89 -0.20
CA ILE A 80 -6.15 15.22 -0.83
C ILE A 80 -4.95 15.98 -0.25
N GLY A 81 -4.60 17.10 -0.87
CA GLY A 81 -3.46 17.95 -0.51
C GLY A 81 -2.42 17.97 -1.63
N THR A 82 -1.44 18.86 -1.53
CA THR A 82 -0.38 18.98 -2.55
C THR A 82 0.51 17.73 -2.59
N TYR A 83 0.63 17.03 -1.47
CA TYR A 83 1.42 15.81 -1.31
C TYR A 83 0.58 14.66 -0.75
N CYS A 84 -0.74 14.68 -0.98
CA CYS A 84 -1.69 13.66 -0.53
C CYS A 84 -1.65 13.39 0.99
N GLU A 85 -1.30 14.43 1.75
CA GLU A 85 -1.05 14.38 3.18
C GLU A 85 -2.32 14.31 4.03
N THR A 86 -3.46 14.71 3.45
CA THR A 86 -4.72 14.84 4.16
C THR A 86 -5.69 13.75 3.73
N SER A 87 -6.06 12.86 4.66
CA SER A 87 -7.17 11.92 4.43
C SER A 87 -8.52 12.66 4.32
N CYS A 88 -9.45 12.11 3.53
CA CYS A 88 -10.78 12.68 3.40
C CYS A 88 -11.46 12.86 4.75
N LYS A 89 -11.84 14.11 5.03
CA LYS A 89 -12.60 14.45 6.24
C LYS A 89 -14.04 14.03 6.06
N TYR A 90 -14.57 13.29 7.04
CA TYR A 90 -16.01 13.02 7.15
C TYR A 90 -16.82 14.32 6.95
N PRO A 91 -17.89 14.31 6.13
CA PRO A 91 -18.56 13.14 5.56
C PRO A 91 -18.01 12.65 4.22
N ASN A 92 -16.88 13.17 3.75
CA ASN A 92 -16.41 12.90 2.39
C ASN A 92 -15.51 11.67 2.29
N TYR A 93 -15.50 11.04 1.11
CA TYR A 93 -14.66 9.90 0.77
C TYR A 93 -14.41 9.83 -0.76
N GLY A 94 -13.61 8.87 -1.20
CA GLY A 94 -13.39 8.55 -2.61
C GLY A 94 -12.32 9.43 -3.28
N GLU A 95 -12.31 9.43 -4.62
CA GLU A 95 -11.39 10.24 -5.41
C GLU A 95 -11.65 11.74 -5.17
N GLY A 96 -10.58 12.49 -4.89
CA GLY A 96 -10.66 13.92 -4.58
C GLY A 96 -11.59 14.29 -3.41
N CYS A 97 -11.97 13.31 -2.57
CA CYS A 97 -12.99 13.47 -1.53
C CYS A 97 -14.33 14.03 -2.05
N GLN A 98 -14.75 13.65 -3.26
CA GLN A 98 -15.95 14.19 -3.89
C GLN A 98 -17.24 13.42 -3.54
N GLN A 99 -17.13 12.24 -2.93
CA GLN A 99 -18.26 11.39 -2.56
C GLN A 99 -18.64 11.59 -1.09
N LYS A 100 -19.91 11.36 -0.71
CA LYS A 100 -20.40 11.55 0.67
C LYS A 100 -20.90 10.25 1.31
N CYS A 101 -20.41 9.96 2.51
CA CYS A 101 -20.87 8.84 3.32
C CYS A 101 -22.29 9.08 3.86
N MET A 102 -23.21 8.16 3.54
CA MET A 102 -24.57 8.08 4.10
C MET A 102 -24.63 7.16 5.32
N CYS A 103 -23.66 7.30 6.21
CA CYS A 103 -23.52 6.50 7.43
C CYS A 103 -22.85 7.33 8.53
N SER A 104 -22.79 6.78 9.74
CA SER A 104 -22.06 7.42 10.84
C SER A 104 -20.56 7.50 10.56
N LYS A 105 -19.89 8.50 11.16
CA LYS A 105 -18.44 8.71 11.03
C LYS A 105 -17.61 7.44 11.30
N LEU A 106 -18.03 6.63 12.28
CA LEU A 106 -17.35 5.37 12.64
C LEU A 106 -17.43 4.27 11.57
N ARG A 107 -18.33 4.40 10.59
CA ARG A 107 -18.51 3.45 9.48
C ARG A 107 -18.09 4.01 8.13
N CYS A 108 -17.53 5.21 8.10
CA CYS A 108 -17.10 5.86 6.87
C CYS A 108 -15.59 5.69 6.71
N ASN A 109 -15.17 4.87 5.75
CA ASN A 109 -13.80 4.77 5.31
C ASN A 109 -13.52 5.87 4.27
N SER A 110 -12.38 6.56 4.39
CA SER A 110 -12.01 7.66 3.49
C SER A 110 -11.89 7.24 2.03
N SER A 111 -11.53 5.99 1.76
CA SER A 111 -11.33 5.47 0.41
C SER A 111 -12.57 4.75 -0.13
N THR A 112 -13.22 3.91 0.69
CA THR A 112 -14.32 3.03 0.24
C THR A 112 -15.72 3.49 0.64
N GLY A 113 -15.84 4.52 1.48
CA GLY A 113 -17.12 5.05 1.92
C GLY A 113 -17.75 4.22 3.03
N CYS A 114 -19.06 4.00 2.96
CA CYS A 114 -19.79 3.33 4.03
C CYS A 114 -19.51 1.82 4.10
N VAL A 115 -18.86 1.40 5.18
CA VAL A 115 -18.62 -0.01 5.48
C VAL A 115 -19.92 -0.63 5.98
N VAL A 116 -20.57 -1.40 5.12
CA VAL A 116 -21.70 -2.24 5.51
C VAL A 116 -21.16 -3.46 6.26
N LYS A 117 -21.39 -3.54 7.57
CA LYS A 117 -21.30 -4.82 8.27
C LYS A 117 -22.46 -5.66 7.73
N THR A 118 -22.18 -6.58 6.82
CA THR A 118 -23.15 -7.60 6.39
C THR A 118 -23.38 -8.57 7.54
N ASN A 119 -24.11 -8.13 8.57
CA ASN A 119 -24.79 -9.05 9.47
C ASN A 119 -25.99 -9.63 8.70
N LEU A 120 -25.73 -10.54 7.76
CA LEU A 120 -26.76 -11.32 7.06
C LEU A 120 -27.44 -12.36 7.99
N LYS A 121 -27.67 -12.01 9.27
CA LYS A 121 -28.39 -12.84 10.24
C LYS A 121 -29.33 -12.09 11.20
N SER A 122 -29.62 -10.79 11.02
CA SER A 122 -30.59 -10.15 11.94
C SER A 122 -31.26 -8.84 11.49
N ALA A 123 -31.24 -8.49 10.20
CA ALA A 123 -32.22 -7.52 9.69
C ALA A 123 -33.41 -8.31 9.15
N GLY A 124 -34.46 -8.45 9.96
CA GLY A 124 -35.77 -8.91 9.53
C GLY A 124 -36.44 -7.92 8.57
N LEU A 125 -35.82 -7.63 7.43
CA LEU A 125 -36.57 -7.24 6.24
C LEU A 125 -37.17 -8.53 5.70
N GLN A 126 -38.47 -8.71 5.87
CA GLN A 126 -39.21 -9.71 5.12
C GLN A 126 -39.15 -9.31 3.64
N ILE A 127 -38.10 -9.74 2.94
CA ILE A 127 -38.16 -9.84 1.49
C ILE A 127 -39.21 -10.92 1.24
N ARG A 128 -40.35 -10.55 0.66
CA ARG A 128 -41.38 -11.50 0.24
C ARG A 128 -40.67 -12.61 -0.54
N LYS A 129 -40.90 -13.85 -0.13
CA LYS A 129 -40.39 -15.06 -0.78
C LYS A 129 -41.09 -15.27 -2.11
N ASP A 130 -40.91 -14.38 -3.08
CA ASP A 130 -41.26 -14.65 -4.47
C ASP A 130 -40.02 -15.24 -5.16
N THR A 131 -39.64 -16.41 -4.64
CA THR A 131 -38.43 -17.16 -4.97
C THR A 131 -38.68 -18.07 -6.18
N THR A 132 -39.05 -17.49 -7.33
CA THR A 132 -39.19 -18.29 -8.57
C THR A 132 -38.70 -17.60 -9.84
N SER A 133 -38.07 -16.42 -9.76
CA SER A 133 -37.50 -15.77 -10.96
C SER A 133 -36.02 -15.39 -10.87
N ALA A 134 -35.45 -15.21 -9.67
CA ALA A 134 -34.04 -14.84 -9.51
C ALA A 134 -33.07 -16.04 -9.36
N GLN A 135 -33.56 -17.22 -8.96
CA GLN A 135 -32.73 -18.42 -8.86
C GLN A 135 -32.26 -18.92 -10.24
N ASN A 136 -33.08 -18.71 -11.29
CA ASN A 136 -32.76 -19.16 -12.65
C ASN A 136 -31.64 -18.34 -13.29
N THR A 137 -31.40 -17.10 -12.85
CA THR A 137 -30.29 -16.28 -13.35
C THR A 137 -28.96 -16.67 -12.72
N ILE A 138 -28.95 -17.06 -11.45
CA ILE A 138 -27.73 -17.50 -10.74
C ILE A 138 -27.26 -18.87 -11.25
N ASN A 139 -28.22 -19.79 -11.47
CA ASN A 139 -27.91 -21.11 -12.02
C ASN A 139 -27.42 -21.03 -13.48
N GLY A 140 -27.95 -20.10 -14.29
CA GLY A 140 -27.46 -19.87 -15.66
C GLY A 140 -26.05 -19.30 -15.74
N SER A 141 -25.64 -18.47 -14.77
CA SER A 141 -24.26 -17.95 -14.71
C SER A 141 -23.23 -19.00 -14.25
N PHE A 142 -23.63 -19.98 -13.44
CA PHE A 142 -22.76 -21.07 -13.00
C PHE A 142 -22.54 -22.09 -14.13
N GLU A 143 -23.59 -22.42 -14.89
CA GLU A 143 -23.50 -23.30 -16.06
C GLU A 143 -22.66 -22.67 -17.20
N ALA A 144 -22.79 -21.36 -17.43
CA ALA A 144 -21.97 -20.64 -18.42
C ALA A 144 -20.48 -20.53 -18.02
N GLN A 145 -20.17 -20.40 -16.72
CA GLN A 145 -18.79 -20.42 -16.22
C GLN A 145 -18.17 -21.82 -16.30
N GLN A 146 -18.96 -22.88 -16.05
CA GLN A 146 -18.52 -24.26 -16.19
C GLN A 146 -18.19 -24.57 -17.66
N GLU A 147 -19.01 -24.10 -18.61
CA GLU A 147 -18.76 -24.28 -20.05
C GLU A 147 -17.50 -23.52 -20.53
N TYR A 148 -17.29 -22.28 -20.06
CA TYR A 148 -16.07 -21.51 -20.36
C TYR A 148 -14.79 -22.20 -19.85
N SER A 149 -14.81 -22.71 -18.62
CA SER A 149 -13.67 -23.45 -18.03
C SER A 149 -13.34 -24.72 -18.82
N THR A 150 -14.37 -25.48 -19.23
CA THR A 150 -14.20 -26.72 -20.01
C THR A 150 -13.67 -26.44 -21.42
N ARG A 151 -14.09 -25.33 -22.05
CA ARG A 151 -13.57 -24.90 -23.37
C ARG A 151 -12.11 -24.44 -23.31
N ILE A 152 -11.71 -23.72 -22.26
CA ILE A 152 -10.32 -23.31 -22.03
C ILE A 152 -9.43 -24.54 -21.76
N GLN A 153 -9.92 -25.52 -20.98
CA GLN A 153 -9.23 -26.79 -20.78
C GLN A 153 -9.06 -27.57 -22.10
N ALA A 154 -10.10 -27.68 -22.93
CA ALA A 154 -10.02 -28.34 -24.23
C ALA A 154 -9.05 -27.63 -25.20
N TYR A 155 -9.02 -26.29 -25.21
CA TYR A 155 -8.06 -25.51 -26.01
C TYR A 155 -6.61 -25.77 -25.55
N ASN A 156 -6.36 -25.77 -24.25
CA ASN A 156 -5.03 -26.04 -23.70
C ASN A 156 -4.58 -27.48 -23.95
N ILE A 157 -5.47 -28.46 -23.82
CA ILE A 157 -5.18 -29.87 -24.15
C ILE A 157 -4.84 -30.01 -25.64
N LYS A 158 -5.62 -29.39 -26.55
CA LYS A 158 -5.33 -29.41 -27.99
C LYS A 158 -4.00 -28.72 -28.32
N LYS A 159 -3.68 -27.61 -27.65
CA LYS A 159 -2.40 -26.90 -27.80
C LYS A 159 -1.21 -27.75 -27.33
N THR A 160 -1.35 -28.45 -26.20
CA THR A 160 -0.35 -29.39 -25.70
C THR A 160 -0.22 -30.62 -26.61
N HIS A 161 -1.33 -31.14 -27.14
CA HIS A 161 -1.29 -32.27 -28.09
C HIS A 161 -0.61 -31.89 -29.41
N GLY A 162 -0.85 -30.69 -29.94
CA GLY A 162 -0.17 -30.16 -31.12
C GLY A 162 1.32 -29.88 -30.88
N TYR A 163 1.70 -29.46 -29.67
CA TYR A 163 3.10 -29.32 -29.26
C TYR A 163 3.80 -30.68 -29.16
N ILE A 164 3.13 -31.70 -28.60
CA ILE A 164 3.66 -33.07 -28.50
C ILE A 164 3.76 -33.72 -29.89
N GLN A 165 2.78 -33.52 -30.78
CA GLN A 165 2.86 -33.98 -32.18
C GLN A 165 4.01 -33.32 -32.95
N GLY A 166 4.20 -32.00 -32.79
CA GLY A 166 5.34 -31.29 -33.38
C GLY A 166 6.71 -31.76 -32.84
N ILE A 167 6.79 -32.15 -31.57
CA ILE A 167 8.01 -32.77 -31.01
C ILE A 167 8.22 -34.18 -31.58
N SER A 168 7.16 -34.96 -31.79
CA SER A 168 7.29 -36.30 -32.39
C SER A 168 7.71 -36.26 -33.87
N GLU A 169 7.29 -35.25 -34.63
CA GLU A 169 7.72 -35.05 -36.03
C GLU A 169 9.16 -34.53 -36.13
N LEU A 170 9.61 -33.69 -35.18
CA LEU A 170 11.01 -33.27 -35.10
C LEU A 170 11.95 -34.43 -34.70
N ASN A 171 11.48 -35.37 -33.89
CA ASN A 171 12.30 -36.52 -33.44
C ASN A 171 12.41 -37.64 -34.50
N GLN A 172 11.56 -37.63 -35.55
CA GLN A 172 11.71 -38.53 -36.70
C GLN A 172 12.68 -37.99 -37.78
N ASN A 173 12.99 -36.69 -37.77
CA ASN A 173 13.96 -36.06 -38.68
C ASN A 173 15.40 -36.01 -38.14
N TRP A 174 15.67 -36.54 -36.94
CA TRP A 174 17.00 -36.63 -36.32
C TRP A 174 17.55 -38.07 -36.27
N ASN A 175 16.95 -39.01 -37.00
CA ASN A 175 17.44 -40.38 -37.18
C ASN A 175 17.76 -40.68 -38.66
N VAL A 176 18.57 -39.81 -39.29
CA VAL A 176 19.34 -40.10 -40.52
C VAL A 176 20.75 -39.58 -40.33
#